data_AF-A0A918JSL3-F1
#
_entry.id   AF-A0A918JSL3-F1
#
_cell.length_a   1.000
_cell.length_b   1.000
_cell.length_c   1.000
_cell.angle_alpha   90.00
_cell.angle_beta   90.00
_cell.angle_gamma   90.00
#
_symmetry.space_group_name_H-M   'P 1'
#
loop_
_entity.id
_entity.type
_entity.pdbx_description
1 polymer ?
#
loop_
_entity_poly.entity_id
_entity_poly.type
_entity_poly.pdbx_seq_one_letter_code
_entity_poly.pdbx_strand_id
1 'polypeptide(L)' 'MIMAQHYESAITQFIKAYKTSHPDTEKRQLEGRALLWDKQQDTEQLEQFKAARVPQKPYVYQTN' A
#
# COMPACT_ATOMS: atom_id res chain seq x y z
N MET A 1 -39.05 13.27 -9.09
CA MET A 1 -37.74 13.12 -8.41
C MET A 1 -36.91 12.20 -9.27
N ILE A 2 -35.97 12.73 -10.05
CA ILE A 2 -35.10 11.89 -10.89
C ILE A 2 -33.94 11.48 -10.00
N MET A 3 -33.92 10.23 -9.56
CA MET A 3 -32.77 9.63 -8.91
C MET A 3 -31.63 9.64 -9.93
N ALA A 4 -30.58 10.42 -9.67
CA ALA A 4 -29.36 10.31 -10.46
C ALA A 4 -28.86 8.86 -10.33
N GLN A 5 -28.93 8.10 -11.43
CA GLN A 5 -28.20 6.84 -11.54
C GLN A 5 -26.74 7.19 -11.29
N HIS A 6 -26.21 6.76 -10.14
CA HIS A 6 -24.82 6.99 -9.82
C HIS A 6 -24.01 6.19 -10.84
N TYR A 7 -23.33 6.88 -11.74
CA TYR A 7 -22.49 6.21 -12.71
C TYR A 7 -21.44 5.39 -11.96
N GLU A 8 -21.42 4.09 -12.24
CA GLU A 8 -20.40 3.18 -11.76
C GLU A 8 -19.58 2.68 -12.94
N SER A 9 -18.26 2.82 -12.87
CA SER A 9 -17.37 2.35 -13.94
C SER A 9 -17.51 0.84 -14.16
N ALA A 10 -17.32 0.39 -15.41
CA ALA A 10 -17.35 -1.03 -15.74
C ALA A 10 -16.36 -1.85 -14.90
N ILE A 11 -15.21 -1.25 -14.56
CA ILE A 11 -14.18 -1.87 -13.71
C ILE A 11 -14.71 -2.08 -12.29
N THR A 12 -15.40 -1.09 -11.72
CA THR A 12 -15.95 -1.21 -10.37
C THR A 12 -17.02 -2.30 -10.31
N GLN A 13 -17.91 -2.36 -11.31
CA GLN A 13 -18.92 -3.41 -11.42
C GLN A 13 -18.29 -4.80 -11.54
N PHE A 14 -17.24 -4.93 -12.36
CA PHE A 14 -16.47 -6.17 -12.49
C PHE A 14 -15.84 -6.60 -11.16
N ILE A 15 -15.16 -5.70 -10.46
CA ILE A 15 -14.51 -6.01 -9.18
C ILE A 15 -15.55 -6.47 -8.15
N LYS A 16 -16.71 -5.81 -8.09
CA LYS A 16 -17.81 -6.23 -7.20
C LYS A 16 -18.30 -7.63 -7.54
N ALA A 17 -18.62 -7.90 -8.82
CA ALA A 17 -19.08 -9.21 -9.26
C ALA A 17 -18.04 -10.32 -9.00
N TYR A 18 -16.75 -10.02 -9.20
CA TYR A 18 -15.66 -10.94 -8.93
C TYR A 18 -15.55 -11.27 -7.44
N LYS A 19 -15.60 -10.26 -6.56
CA LYS A 19 -15.57 -10.49 -5.10
C LYS A 19 -16.78 -11.28 -4.60
N THR A 20 -17.96 -11.07 -5.18
CA THR A 20 -19.16 -11.86 -4.86
C THR A 20 -18.99 -13.33 -5.23
N SER A 21 -18.41 -13.61 -6.40
CA SER A 21 -18.17 -14.99 -6.84
C SER A 21 -16.96 -15.66 -6.17
N HIS A 22 -16.03 -14.87 -5.61
CA HIS A 22 -14.80 -15.33 -4.97
C HIS A 22 -14.64 -14.69 -3.59
N PRO A 23 -15.43 -15.12 -2.59
CA PRO A 23 -15.45 -14.51 -1.26
C PRO A 23 -14.11 -14.64 -0.51
N ASP A 24 -13.24 -15.56 -0.93
CA ASP A 24 -11.91 -15.78 -0.36
C ASP A 24 -10.84 -14.80 -0.88
N THR A 25 -11.17 -13.95 -1.86
CA THR A 25 -10.24 -13.03 -2.52
C THR A 25 -9.54 -12.10 -1.55
N GLU A 26 -10.26 -11.55 -0.57
CA GLU A 26 -9.69 -10.61 0.40
C GLU A 26 -8.70 -11.31 1.34
N LYS A 27 -9.02 -12.53 1.76
CA LYS A 27 -8.10 -13.37 2.55
C LYS A 27 -6.81 -13.63 1.77
N ARG A 28 -6.91 -14.05 0.51
CA ARG A 28 -5.75 -14.26 -0.37
C ARG A 28 -4.95 -12.97 -0.59
N GLN A 29 -5.61 -11.82 -0.68
CA GLN A 29 -4.95 -10.53 -0.82
C GLN A 29 -4.14 -10.16 0.43
N LEU A 30 -4.69 -10.41 1.62
CA LEU A 30 -4.00 -10.24 2.90
C LEU A 30 -2.80 -11.19 3.02
N GLU A 31 -3.00 -12.48 2.72
CA GLU A 31 -1.92 -13.48 2.71
C GLU A 31 -0.80 -13.08 1.75
N GLY A 32 -1.13 -12.67 0.52
CA GLY A 32 -0.16 -12.21 -0.47
C GLY A 32 0.63 -10.98 -0.02
N ARG A 33 -0.03 -10.02 0.65
CA ARG A 33 0.64 -8.86 1.24
C ARG A 33 1.61 -9.30 2.35
N ALA A 34 1.16 -10.18 3.24
CA ALA A 34 1.93 -10.62 4.39
C ALA A 34 3.22 -11.36 4.02
N LEU A 35 3.27 -12.04 2.87
CA LEU A 35 4.45 -12.78 2.42
C LEU A 35 5.70 -11.89 2.24
N LEU A 36 5.54 -10.77 1.54
CA LEU A 36 6.67 -9.93 1.13
C LEU A 36 6.71 -8.57 1.82
N TRP A 37 5.57 -8.06 2.28
CA TRP A 37 5.45 -6.66 2.70
C TRP A 37 5.28 -6.48 4.20
N ASP A 38 4.55 -7.37 4.90
CA ASP A 38 4.44 -7.29 6.36
C ASP A 38 5.63 -7.96 7.03
N LYS A 39 6.73 -7.22 7.13
CA LYS A 39 7.90 -7.60 7.92
C LYS A 39 7.85 -6.90 9.28
N GLN A 40 8.10 -7.66 10.35
CA GLN A 40 8.29 -7.07 11.68
C GLN A 40 9.47 -6.11 11.64
N GLN A 41 9.27 -4.92 12.19
CA GLN A 41 10.30 -3.92 12.35
C GLN A 41 10.85 -4.02 13.77
N ASP A 42 12.17 -4.14 13.90
CA ASP A 42 12.83 -4.05 15.19
C ASP A 42 12.92 -2.58 15.62
N THR A 43 12.25 -2.23 16.72
CA THR A 43 12.21 -0.86 17.22
C THR A 43 13.58 -0.38 17.70
N GLU A 44 14.41 -1.26 18.26
CA GLU A 44 15.77 -0.90 18.68
C GLU A 44 16.63 -0.58 17.45
N GLN A 45 16.54 -1.42 16.41
CA GLN A 45 17.25 -1.20 15.16
C GLN A 45 16.81 0.10 14.47
N LEU A 46 15.51 0.42 14.51
CA LEU A 46 14.99 1.69 14.00
C LEU A 46 15.61 2.90 14.73
N GLU A 47 15.73 2.85 16.05
CA GLU A 47 16.39 3.91 16.81
C GLU A 47 17.88 4.01 16.49
N GLN A 48 18.56 2.88 16.32
CA GLN A 48 19.97 2.85 15.89
C GLN A 48 20.15 3.50 14.50
N PHE A 49 19.27 3.21 13.54
CA PHE A 49 19.30 3.86 12.22
C PHE A 49 19.04 5.36 12.30
N LYS A 50 18.12 5.80 13.17
CA LYS A 50 17.89 7.24 13.40
C LYS A 50 19.12 7.92 13.98
N ALA A 51 19.77 7.29 14.96
CA ALA A 51 21.00 7.80 15.58
C ALA A 51 22.18 7.84 14.60
N ALA A 52 22.28 6.88 13.69
CA ALA A 52 23.33 6.80 12.68
C ALA A 52 23.12 7.72 11.45
N ARG A 53 22.05 8.53 11.43
CA ARG A 53 21.70 9.33 10.25
C ARG A 53 22.75 10.42 9.97
N VAL A 54 23.34 10.38 8.78
CA VAL A 54 24.27 11.41 8.31
C VAL A 54 23.49 12.57 7.67
N PRO A 55 23.77 13.84 8.02
CA PRO A 55 23.15 14.99 7.37
C PRO A 55 23.43 15.01 5.87
N GLN A 56 22.38 15.08 5.05
CA GLN A 56 22.50 15.23 3.61
C GLN A 56 22.70 16.70 3.24
N LYS A 57 23.64 17.00 2.34
CA LYS A 57 23.82 18.36 1.80
C LYS A 57 22.54 18.81 1.06
N PRO A 58 22.18 20.12 1.08
CA PRO A 58 21.01 20.64 0.37
C PRO A 58 21.01 20.33 -1.13
N TYR A 59 22.20 20.28 -1.75
CA TYR A 59 22.38 19.92 -3.15
C TYR A 59 23.32 18.73 -3.26
N VAL A 60 22.75 17.54 -3.40
CA VAL A 60 23.47 16.25 -3.44
C VAL A 60 24.43 16.15 -4.62
N TYR A 61 24.09 16.80 -5.73
CA TYR A 61 24.87 16.77 -6.98
C TYR A 61 25.74 18.02 -7.18
N GLN A 62 25.88 18.88 -6.18
CA GLN A 62 26.78 20.02 -6.31
C GLN A 62 28.22 19.51 -6.27
N THR A 63 28.88 19.54 -7.43
CA THR A 63 30.32 19.35 -7.55
C THR A 63 31.01 20.61 -7.01
N ASN A 64 31.93 20.45 -6.06
CA ASN A 64 32.78 21.54 -5.57
C ASN A 64 33.80 21.97 -6.63
#